data_AF-A0A0J1G547-F1
#
_entry.id   AF-A0A0J1G547-F1
#
_cell.length_a   1.000
_cell.length_b   1.000
_cell.length_c   1.000
_cell.angle_alpha   90.00
_cell.angle_beta   90.00
_cell.angle_gamma   90.00
#
_symmetry.space_group_name_H-M   'P 1'
#
loop_
_entity.id
_entity.type
_entity.pdbx_description
1 polymer ?
#
loop_
_entity_poly.entity_id
_entity_poly.type
_entity_poly.pdbx_seq_one_letter_code
_entity_poly.pdbx_strand_id
1 'polypeptide(L)'
;MMNKCEIEIVLTDESPDMQKIPDQILKEKGLALVAAGSLACVRILYFRACKLGKLQQFFGCPVTAREYGMGMQGRKLRNCIGKALKMEGIRGVIVYASCMEVLTLWDFQKELEQVSNPHNIPVKILYRGPLVKRRKPPAESLRRILSEIEENQEAAQPEQQPDIPLPPPAPDFSGIASLLQEWNCETLLLTPGGCKSCIESADGTDGMHDLKSTRFHDANVCLGCEKQLIDAAVHQLTGKGLLCLLGSAVIKTVGMDVRGITGELEKSGRPCVYLPSDGFEGAPPAMAQAWLMLGQKLLLKHPSDERNSCDIWILGYSRLGTGKIEHLNPIIERLNNMGCSVTIWSNKETESNAPLPFLTWVVSTEGLKLAQWMKDKYNIPYVDALPVGERMLESFINKIASIKNKTQYLEQVMKHAESSDSRDSRNVVIIGEPVLSNGIKYYLQTERGFTNVQISAYAPTQGMQSFYRQYAKEVLQFTSPEELCGQLCGQKADIVIADPLLLQVFNRNIVRIPLPYPIFSGRIFAEDFYEYAGGRGAEYLNRYLD
;
A
#
# COMPACT_ATOMS: atom_id res chain seq x y z
N MET A 1 11.71 -26.31 26.26
CA MET A 1 11.49 -24.89 25.90
C MET A 1 11.11 -24.75 24.42
N MET A 2 9.97 -25.28 23.96
CA MET A 2 9.70 -25.42 22.50
C MET A 2 8.39 -24.80 21.98
N ASN A 3 7.58 -24.16 22.82
CA ASN A 3 6.31 -23.51 22.42
C ASN A 3 6.23 -22.07 22.98
N LYS A 4 7.16 -21.19 22.57
CA LYS A 4 7.10 -19.77 22.99
C LYS A 4 6.63 -18.92 21.81
N CYS A 5 5.67 -18.03 22.07
CA CYS A 5 5.35 -16.91 21.21
C CYS A 5 6.24 -15.74 21.63
N GLU A 6 6.89 -15.09 20.67
CA GLU A 6 7.82 -13.99 20.92
C GLU A 6 7.30 -12.71 20.27
N ILE A 7 7.68 -11.57 20.84
CA ILE A 7 7.43 -10.25 20.23
C ILE A 7 8.77 -9.73 19.76
N GLU A 8 8.79 -9.31 18.50
CA GLU A 8 9.97 -8.79 17.84
C GLU A 8 9.71 -7.36 17.40
N ILE A 9 10.77 -6.56 17.41
CA ILE A 9 10.76 -5.25 16.77
C ILE A 9 10.67 -5.46 15.25
N VAL A 10 9.91 -4.61 14.57
CA VAL A 10 9.96 -4.48 13.13
C VAL A 10 11.00 -3.41 12.82
N LEU A 11 12.02 -3.78 12.07
CA LEU A 11 13.14 -2.88 11.79
C LEU A 11 12.78 -1.90 10.68
N THR A 12 13.29 -0.67 10.78
CA THR A 12 13.25 0.32 9.70
C THR A 12 14.11 -0.12 8.51
N ASP A 13 15.15 -0.92 8.80
CA ASP A 13 16.08 -1.47 7.82
C ASP A 13 16.04 -3.00 7.73
N GLU A 14 16.46 -3.47 6.57
CA GLU A 14 16.44 -4.86 6.15
C GLU A 14 17.32 -5.72 7.11
N SER A 15 16.78 -6.77 7.75
CA SER A 15 17.55 -7.67 8.67
C SER A 15 18.48 -8.68 7.96
N PRO A 16 19.77 -8.85 8.36
CA PRO A 16 20.77 -9.64 7.61
C PRO A 16 20.45 -11.11 7.30
N ASP A 17 19.64 -11.78 8.15
CA ASP A 17 19.56 -13.25 8.18
C ASP A 17 18.44 -13.85 7.32
N MET A 18 17.38 -13.10 7.02
CA MET A 18 16.32 -13.55 6.09
C MET A 18 16.67 -13.27 4.61
N GLN A 19 17.77 -12.54 4.38
CA GLN A 19 18.05 -11.83 3.15
C GLN A 19 18.69 -12.61 2.01
N LYS A 20 18.94 -13.91 2.12
CA LYS A 20 19.78 -14.60 1.09
C LYS A 20 19.07 -15.62 0.23
N ILE A 21 17.91 -16.16 0.62
CA ILE A 21 17.31 -17.30 -0.10
C ILE A 21 16.72 -16.90 -1.46
N PRO A 22 15.81 -15.91 -1.55
CA PRO A 22 15.30 -15.47 -2.85
C PRO A 22 16.41 -14.92 -3.74
N ASP A 23 17.39 -14.21 -3.16
CA ASP A 23 18.48 -13.61 -3.91
C ASP A 23 19.41 -14.65 -4.51
N GLN A 24 19.62 -15.79 -3.83
CA GLN A 24 20.34 -16.92 -4.42
C GLN A 24 19.63 -17.39 -5.68
N ILE A 25 18.30 -17.58 -5.64
CA ILE A 25 17.52 -18.01 -6.80
C ILE A 25 17.60 -16.97 -7.93
N LEU A 26 17.39 -15.69 -7.63
CA LEU A 26 17.39 -14.58 -8.60
C LEU A 26 18.79 -14.25 -9.15
N LYS A 27 19.88 -14.71 -8.51
CA LYS A 27 21.24 -14.53 -9.05
C LYS A 27 21.60 -15.63 -10.04
N GLU A 28 20.95 -16.79 -9.94
CA GLU A 28 21.19 -17.90 -10.85
C GLU A 28 20.64 -17.61 -12.25
N LYS A 29 21.48 -17.86 -13.27
CA LYS A 29 21.08 -17.68 -14.67
C LYS A 29 20.11 -18.79 -15.08
N GLY A 30 19.07 -18.42 -15.81
CA GLY A 30 18.06 -19.37 -16.29
C GLY A 30 17.16 -19.96 -15.21
N LEU A 31 17.17 -19.47 -13.97
CA LEU A 31 16.15 -19.84 -12.99
C LEU A 31 15.05 -18.78 -12.94
N ALA A 32 13.80 -19.24 -12.90
CA ALA A 32 12.65 -18.39 -12.63
C ALA A 32 12.13 -18.62 -11.21
N LEU A 33 11.82 -17.52 -10.51
CA LEU A 33 11.21 -17.52 -9.19
C LEU A 33 9.70 -17.25 -9.32
N VAL A 34 8.88 -18.30 -9.16
CA VAL A 34 7.42 -18.17 -9.10
C VAL A 34 6.99 -18.01 -7.66
N ALA A 35 6.33 -16.90 -7.32
CA ALA A 35 5.97 -16.59 -5.95
C ALA A 35 4.47 -16.48 -5.74
N ALA A 36 3.93 -17.35 -4.90
CA ALA A 36 2.55 -17.31 -4.45
C ALA A 36 2.43 -16.76 -3.02
N GLY A 37 1.24 -16.25 -2.71
CA GLY A 37 0.90 -15.79 -1.37
C GLY A 37 -0.02 -14.59 -1.39
N SER A 38 -0.18 -14.00 -0.21
CA SER A 38 -0.84 -12.69 -0.06
C SER A 38 -0.03 -11.58 -0.74
N LEU A 39 -0.58 -10.37 -0.83
CA LEU A 39 0.11 -9.23 -1.44
C LEU A 39 1.49 -9.01 -0.79
N ALA A 40 1.55 -9.10 0.54
CA ALA A 40 2.80 -8.98 1.29
C ALA A 40 3.88 -10.00 0.84
N CYS A 41 3.50 -11.25 0.61
CA CYS A 41 4.44 -12.33 0.26
C CYS A 41 5.03 -12.17 -1.15
N VAL A 42 4.27 -11.57 -2.06
CA VAL A 42 4.67 -11.34 -3.45
C VAL A 42 5.40 -10.01 -3.57
N ARG A 43 4.91 -8.96 -2.91
CA ARG A 43 5.46 -7.60 -2.94
C ARG A 43 6.90 -7.56 -2.45
N ILE A 44 7.21 -8.20 -1.33
CA ILE A 44 8.59 -8.30 -0.82
C ILE A 44 9.56 -8.89 -1.87
N LEU A 45 9.12 -9.90 -2.62
CA LEU A 45 9.98 -10.52 -3.63
C LEU A 45 10.10 -9.70 -4.89
N TYR A 46 9.03 -9.01 -5.28
CA TYR A 46 9.06 -8.05 -6.38
C TYR A 46 10.15 -7.00 -6.13
N PHE A 47 10.14 -6.36 -4.96
CA PHE A 47 11.12 -5.33 -4.63
C PHE A 47 12.55 -5.86 -4.53
N ARG A 48 12.72 -7.11 -4.09
CA ARG A 48 14.03 -7.77 -4.12
C ARG A 48 14.52 -8.03 -5.54
N ALA A 49 13.67 -8.56 -6.41
CA ALA A 49 14.00 -8.74 -7.81
C ALA A 49 14.30 -7.40 -8.50
N CYS A 50 13.57 -6.34 -8.17
CA CYS A 50 13.84 -4.97 -8.62
C CYS A 50 15.22 -4.49 -8.17
N LYS A 51 15.55 -4.60 -6.87
CA LYS A 51 16.86 -4.23 -6.29
C LYS A 51 18.03 -4.97 -6.93
N LEU A 52 17.82 -6.21 -7.40
CA LEU A 52 18.84 -7.01 -8.07
C LEU A 52 18.91 -6.80 -9.59
N GLY A 53 17.98 -6.04 -10.20
CA GLY A 53 17.86 -5.94 -11.65
C GLY A 53 17.45 -7.27 -12.32
N LYS A 54 16.59 -8.04 -11.65
CA LYS A 54 16.19 -9.42 -12.00
C LYS A 54 14.67 -9.61 -12.12
N LEU A 55 13.91 -8.55 -12.39
CA LEU A 55 12.45 -8.62 -12.52
C LEU A 55 11.99 -9.60 -13.62
N GLN A 56 12.76 -9.75 -14.69
CA GLN A 56 12.52 -10.73 -15.76
C GLN A 56 12.56 -12.19 -15.30
N GLN A 57 13.17 -12.48 -14.14
CA GLN A 57 13.19 -13.83 -13.55
C GLN A 57 12.09 -14.02 -12.48
N PHE A 58 11.33 -12.98 -12.17
CA PHE A 58 10.34 -12.99 -11.11
C PHE A 58 8.92 -13.06 -11.64
N PHE A 59 8.16 -14.05 -11.18
CA PHE A 59 6.79 -14.30 -11.58
C PHE A 59 5.89 -14.27 -10.34
N GLY A 60 5.30 -13.11 -10.07
CA GLY A 60 4.41 -12.89 -8.95
C GLY A 60 3.01 -13.45 -9.20
N CYS A 61 2.48 -14.19 -8.22
CA CYS A 61 1.13 -14.73 -8.23
C CYS A 61 0.40 -14.35 -6.93
N PRO A 62 -0.07 -13.11 -6.78
CA PRO A 62 -0.87 -12.72 -5.63
C PRO A 62 -2.19 -13.51 -5.64
N VAL A 63 -2.50 -14.15 -4.51
CA VAL A 63 -3.69 -14.97 -4.32
C VAL A 63 -4.54 -14.36 -3.21
N THR A 64 -5.82 -14.17 -3.46
CA THR A 64 -6.76 -13.55 -2.50
C THR A 64 -7.22 -14.55 -1.44
N ALA A 65 -7.75 -14.04 -0.32
CA ALA A 65 -8.37 -14.87 0.72
C ALA A 65 -9.49 -15.77 0.17
N ARG A 66 -10.31 -15.24 -0.75
CA ARG A 66 -11.41 -15.99 -1.39
C ARG A 66 -10.87 -17.13 -2.26
N GLU A 67 -9.83 -16.85 -3.05
CA GLU A 67 -9.22 -17.86 -3.91
C GLU A 67 -8.62 -19.01 -3.09
N TYR A 68 -7.93 -18.72 -1.98
CA TYR A 68 -7.47 -19.76 -1.06
C TYR A 68 -8.62 -20.54 -0.44
N GLY A 69 -9.66 -19.86 0.04
CA GLY A 69 -10.83 -20.50 0.63
C GLY A 69 -11.61 -21.39 -0.34
N MET A 70 -11.54 -21.10 -1.64
CA MET A 70 -12.21 -21.86 -2.71
C MET A 70 -11.28 -22.89 -3.39
N GLY A 71 -10.02 -23.03 -2.97
CA GLY A 71 -9.07 -23.92 -3.63
C GLY A 71 -8.64 -23.48 -5.03
N MET A 72 -8.85 -22.21 -5.40
CA MET A 72 -8.60 -21.67 -6.74
C MET A 72 -7.12 -21.28 -6.97
N GLN A 73 -6.30 -21.28 -5.93
CA GLN A 73 -4.87 -20.93 -6.01
C GLN A 73 -4.12 -21.80 -7.04
N GLY A 74 -4.49 -23.09 -7.16
CA GLY A 74 -3.87 -24.02 -8.09
C GLY A 74 -3.88 -23.51 -9.53
N ARG A 75 -5.05 -23.10 -10.03
CA ARG A 75 -5.20 -22.55 -11.39
C ARG A 75 -4.29 -21.33 -11.63
N LYS A 76 -4.20 -20.41 -10.66
CA LYS A 76 -3.37 -19.21 -10.81
C LYS A 76 -1.89 -19.55 -10.81
N LEU A 77 -1.46 -20.44 -9.93
CA LEU A 77 -0.07 -20.88 -9.89
C LEU A 77 0.29 -21.65 -11.16
N ARG A 78 -0.56 -22.54 -11.68
CA ARG A 78 -0.32 -23.23 -12.96
C ARG A 78 -0.12 -22.25 -14.11
N ASN A 79 -0.98 -21.23 -14.21
CA ASN A 79 -0.83 -20.18 -15.22
C ASN A 79 0.49 -19.39 -15.04
N CYS A 80 0.86 -19.09 -13.79
CA CYS A 80 2.10 -18.36 -13.47
C CYS A 80 3.35 -19.20 -13.78
N ILE A 81 3.36 -20.48 -13.43
CA ILE A 81 4.42 -21.44 -13.80
C ILE A 81 4.51 -21.55 -15.33
N GLY A 82 3.37 -21.66 -16.02
CA GLY A 82 3.34 -21.69 -17.49
C GLY A 82 3.94 -20.45 -18.14
N LYS A 83 3.78 -19.25 -17.53
CA LYS A 83 4.48 -18.04 -17.98
C LYS A 83 5.99 -18.12 -17.72
N ALA A 84 6.39 -18.60 -16.55
CA ALA A 84 7.80 -18.76 -16.19
C ALA A 84 8.53 -19.75 -17.11
N LEU A 85 7.86 -20.83 -17.52
CA LEU A 85 8.40 -21.84 -18.44
C LEU A 85 8.66 -21.31 -19.87
N LYS A 86 8.11 -20.15 -20.23
CA LYS A 86 8.35 -19.48 -21.52
C LYS A 86 9.53 -18.51 -21.48
N MET A 87 10.12 -18.27 -20.30
CA MET A 87 11.20 -17.30 -20.10
C MET A 87 12.45 -17.67 -20.90
N GLU A 88 13.16 -16.64 -21.37
CA GLU A 88 14.40 -16.85 -22.10
C GLU A 88 15.56 -17.49 -21.32
N GLY A 89 16.10 -18.60 -21.86
CA GLY A 89 17.21 -19.37 -21.31
C GLY A 89 16.84 -20.13 -20.05
N ILE A 90 15.56 -20.45 -19.86
CA ILE A 90 15.06 -21.15 -18.68
C ILE A 90 15.69 -22.55 -18.58
N ARG A 91 16.21 -22.84 -17.39
CA ARG A 91 16.77 -24.13 -16.95
C ARG A 91 15.96 -24.75 -15.81
N GLY A 92 15.17 -23.96 -15.10
CA GLY A 92 14.34 -24.46 -14.01
C GLY A 92 13.44 -23.40 -13.40
N VAL A 93 12.31 -23.83 -12.85
CA VAL A 93 11.36 -22.97 -12.15
C VAL A 93 11.31 -23.38 -10.68
N ILE A 94 11.53 -22.41 -9.78
CA ILE A 94 11.39 -22.61 -8.34
C ILE A 94 10.12 -21.91 -7.88
N VAL A 95 9.15 -22.70 -7.43
CA VAL A 95 7.89 -22.24 -6.82
C VAL A 95 8.13 -21.97 -5.34
N TYR A 96 8.12 -20.71 -4.96
CA TYR A 96 8.47 -20.24 -3.62
C TYR A 96 7.22 -20.09 -2.75
N ALA A 97 6.78 -21.23 -2.22
CA ALA A 97 5.51 -21.41 -1.52
C ALA A 97 5.51 -20.78 -0.12
N SER A 98 4.48 -19.98 0.16
CA SER A 98 4.29 -19.24 1.41
C SER A 98 3.67 -20.09 2.52
N CYS A 99 3.43 -19.48 3.69
CA CYS A 99 2.67 -20.10 4.77
C CYS A 99 1.27 -20.58 4.33
N MET A 100 0.67 -19.93 3.33
CA MET A 100 -0.67 -20.28 2.86
C MET A 100 -0.71 -21.64 2.17
N GLU A 101 0.26 -21.93 1.29
CA GLU A 101 0.36 -23.25 0.64
C GLU A 101 0.53 -24.40 1.64
N VAL A 102 1.11 -24.12 2.80
CA VAL A 102 1.30 -25.08 3.89
C VAL A 102 -0.01 -25.30 4.65
N LEU A 103 -0.71 -24.22 5.00
CA LEU A 103 -1.97 -24.27 5.75
C LEU A 103 -3.11 -24.89 4.93
N THR A 104 -3.15 -24.63 3.64
CA THR A 104 -4.16 -25.21 2.74
C THR A 104 -3.82 -26.63 2.29
N LEU A 105 -2.74 -27.23 2.80
CA LEU A 105 -2.24 -28.57 2.42
C LEU A 105 -2.19 -28.74 0.90
N TRP A 106 -1.58 -27.75 0.22
CA TRP A 106 -1.64 -27.68 -1.22
C TRP A 106 -0.89 -28.85 -1.89
N ASP A 107 -1.58 -29.61 -2.73
CA ASP A 107 -1.03 -30.74 -3.47
C ASP A 107 -0.27 -30.27 -4.71
N PHE A 108 0.98 -29.89 -4.51
CA PHE A 108 1.85 -29.37 -5.57
C PHE A 108 2.06 -30.37 -6.72
N GLN A 109 2.11 -31.68 -6.44
CA GLN A 109 2.41 -32.68 -7.47
C GLN A 109 1.26 -32.80 -8.46
N LYS A 110 0.03 -32.93 -7.96
CA LYS A 110 -1.18 -32.99 -8.79
C LYS A 110 -1.38 -31.73 -9.64
N GLU A 111 -0.94 -30.58 -9.12
CA GLU A 111 -1.01 -29.31 -9.83
C GLU A 111 0.03 -29.23 -10.95
N LEU A 112 1.22 -29.76 -10.71
CA LEU A 112 2.29 -29.81 -11.69
C LEU A 112 1.96 -30.73 -12.88
N GLU A 113 1.27 -31.86 -12.65
CA GLU A 113 0.77 -32.75 -13.71
C GLU A 113 -0.13 -32.04 -14.72
N GLN A 114 -0.77 -30.94 -14.33
CA GLN A 114 -1.67 -30.15 -15.17
C GLN A 114 -0.98 -28.97 -15.86
N VAL A 115 0.32 -28.75 -15.62
CA VAL A 115 1.10 -27.69 -16.27
C VAL A 115 1.67 -28.22 -17.58
N SER A 116 1.43 -27.50 -18.68
CA SER A 116 2.08 -27.80 -19.96
C SER A 116 3.58 -27.51 -19.87
N ASN A 117 4.41 -28.55 -19.95
CA ASN A 117 5.87 -28.47 -19.88
C ASN A 117 6.50 -29.38 -20.95
N PRO A 118 6.36 -29.04 -22.24
CA PRO A 118 6.79 -29.91 -23.35
C PRO A 118 8.31 -30.14 -23.39
N HIS A 119 9.08 -29.22 -22.81
CA HIS A 119 10.55 -29.29 -22.76
C HIS A 119 11.07 -29.96 -21.47
N ASN A 120 10.20 -30.52 -20.63
CA ASN A 120 10.55 -31.19 -19.38
C ASN A 120 11.45 -30.35 -18.44
N ILE A 121 11.30 -29.03 -18.46
CA ILE A 121 12.08 -28.12 -17.60
C ILE A 121 11.76 -28.43 -16.13
N PRO A 122 12.74 -28.61 -15.25
CA PRO A 122 12.48 -28.96 -13.86
C PRO A 122 11.71 -27.87 -13.13
N VAL A 123 10.57 -28.22 -12.53
CA VAL A 123 9.77 -27.35 -11.67
C VAL A 123 9.80 -27.89 -10.24
N LYS A 124 10.33 -27.11 -9.30
CA LYS A 124 10.57 -27.54 -7.92
C LYS A 124 9.88 -26.59 -6.94
N ILE A 125 9.35 -27.13 -5.85
CA ILE A 125 8.74 -26.34 -4.78
C ILE A 125 9.73 -26.11 -3.64
N LEU A 126 9.87 -24.86 -3.23
CA LEU A 126 10.60 -24.47 -2.03
C LEU A 126 9.64 -23.83 -1.04
N TYR A 127 9.27 -24.58 0.00
CA TYR A 127 8.47 -24.07 1.10
C TYR A 127 9.28 -23.09 1.95
N ARG A 128 8.70 -21.94 2.27
CA ARG A 128 9.32 -20.90 3.10
C ARG A 128 8.41 -20.43 4.22
N GLY A 129 9.02 -19.66 5.12
CA GLY A 129 8.32 -18.96 6.18
C GLY A 129 8.30 -19.73 7.51
N PRO A 130 7.77 -19.09 8.57
CA PRO A 130 7.88 -19.60 9.93
C PRO A 130 7.18 -20.95 10.17
N LEU A 131 6.15 -21.27 9.37
CA LEU A 131 5.36 -22.50 9.54
C LEU A 131 6.06 -23.76 9.00
N VAL A 132 7.18 -23.64 8.29
CA VAL A 132 7.92 -24.79 7.76
C VAL A 132 9.36 -24.85 8.24
N LYS A 133 9.93 -23.72 8.65
CA LYS A 133 11.34 -23.60 9.03
C LYS A 133 11.77 -24.61 10.10
N ARG A 134 10.86 -25.02 11.00
CA ARG A 134 11.13 -26.03 12.03
C ARG A 134 11.32 -27.44 11.47
N ARG A 135 10.58 -27.81 10.41
CA ARG A 135 10.56 -29.17 9.85
C ARG A 135 11.47 -29.33 8.63
N LYS A 136 11.54 -28.29 7.81
CA LYS A 136 12.30 -28.26 6.55
C LYS A 136 13.04 -26.92 6.48
N PRO A 137 14.32 -26.87 6.88
CA PRO A 137 15.13 -25.66 6.75
C PRO A 137 15.19 -25.20 5.29
N PRO A 138 14.74 -23.97 4.96
CA PRO A 138 14.65 -23.54 3.56
C PRO A 138 16.00 -23.44 2.84
N ALA A 139 17.08 -23.12 3.56
CA ALA A 139 18.42 -23.03 2.97
C ALA A 139 18.97 -24.40 2.52
N GLU A 140 18.82 -25.43 3.34
CA GLU A 140 19.21 -26.80 3.00
C GLU A 140 18.34 -27.35 1.86
N SER A 141 17.04 -27.07 1.92
CA SER A 141 16.10 -27.45 0.86
C SER A 141 16.47 -26.81 -0.49
N LEU A 142 16.86 -25.53 -0.48
CA LEU A 142 17.31 -24.84 -1.69
C LEU A 142 18.56 -25.49 -2.28
N ARG A 143 19.58 -25.80 -1.47
CA ARG A 143 20.82 -26.43 -1.96
C ARG A 143 20.53 -27.72 -2.71
N ARG A 144 19.68 -28.58 -2.13
CA ARG A 144 19.25 -29.83 -2.79
C ARG A 144 18.51 -29.56 -4.11
N ILE A 145 17.58 -28.61 -4.12
CA ILE A 145 16.82 -28.23 -5.32
C ILE A 145 17.76 -27.75 -6.43
N LEU A 146 18.77 -26.93 -6.10
CA LEU A 146 19.73 -26.42 -7.09
C LEU A 146 20.56 -27.56 -7.69
N SER A 147 21.07 -28.48 -6.87
CA SER A 147 21.80 -29.66 -7.37
C SER A 147 20.93 -30.53 -8.30
N GLU A 148 19.66 -30.77 -7.96
CA GLU A 148 18.73 -31.52 -8.81
C GLU A 148 18.45 -30.82 -10.15
N ILE A 149 18.49 -29.49 -10.21
CA ILE A 149 18.29 -28.73 -11.46
C ILE A 149 19.57 -28.76 -12.32
N GLU A 150 20.75 -28.67 -11.70
CA GLU A 150 22.04 -28.68 -12.39
C GLU A 150 22.33 -29.99 -13.14
N GLU A 151 21.79 -31.12 -12.66
CA GLU A 151 21.94 -32.44 -13.28
C GLU A 151 21.14 -32.60 -14.60
N ASN A 152 20.14 -31.75 -14.87
CA ASN A 152 19.20 -31.89 -15.98
C ASN A 152 19.48 -30.93 -17.17
N GLN A 153 20.73 -30.87 -17.63
CA GLN A 153 21.16 -29.88 -18.64
C GLN A 153 20.68 -30.17 -20.07
N GLU A 154 19.51 -29.63 -20.43
CA GLU A 154 19.27 -29.13 -21.79
C GLU A 154 18.60 -27.74 -21.67
N ALA A 155 19.32 -26.69 -22.05
CA ALA A 155 18.77 -25.34 -22.06
C ALA A 155 17.78 -25.23 -23.24
N ALA A 156 16.50 -25.02 -22.93
CA ALA A 156 15.49 -24.82 -23.96
C ALA A 156 15.70 -23.47 -24.66
N GLN A 157 15.52 -23.45 -25.99
CA GLN A 157 15.39 -22.20 -26.73
C GLN A 157 14.02 -21.59 -26.44
N PRO A 158 13.96 -20.36 -25.94
CA PRO A 158 12.74 -19.66 -25.57
C PRO A 158 12.29 -18.70 -26.67
N GLU A 159 11.02 -18.29 -26.61
CA GLU A 159 10.44 -17.46 -27.66
C GLU A 159 10.20 -15.99 -27.26
N GLN A 160 10.27 -15.60 -25.98
CA GLN A 160 9.91 -14.23 -25.58
C GLN A 160 10.61 -13.75 -24.30
N GLN A 161 10.99 -12.47 -24.27
CA GLN A 161 11.38 -11.77 -23.05
C GLN A 161 10.10 -11.49 -22.23
N PRO A 162 10.03 -11.88 -20.94
CA PRO A 162 8.83 -11.67 -20.14
C PRO A 162 8.56 -10.18 -19.91
N ASP A 163 7.29 -9.79 -19.97
CA ASP A 163 6.84 -8.45 -19.62
C ASP A 163 7.28 -8.09 -18.20
N ILE A 164 7.67 -6.83 -17.99
CA ILE A 164 8.03 -6.32 -16.66
C ILE A 164 6.73 -6.30 -15.82
N PRO A 165 6.64 -7.08 -14.73
CA PRO A 165 5.43 -7.10 -13.92
C PRO A 165 5.25 -5.78 -13.17
N LEU A 166 4.01 -5.39 -12.88
CA LEU A 166 3.76 -4.32 -11.90
C LEU A 166 3.99 -4.85 -10.48
N PRO A 167 4.41 -3.99 -9.53
CA PRO A 167 4.38 -4.34 -8.13
C PRO A 167 2.95 -4.68 -7.69
N PRO A 168 2.75 -5.73 -6.87
CA PRO A 168 1.55 -5.82 -6.04
C PRO A 168 1.48 -4.57 -5.16
N PRO A 169 0.30 -3.94 -4.95
CA PRO A 169 0.18 -2.74 -4.15
C PRO A 169 0.53 -3.06 -2.69
N ALA A 170 0.87 -2.03 -1.92
CA ALA A 170 1.12 -2.19 -0.50
C ALA A 170 -0.07 -2.89 0.20
N PRO A 171 0.18 -3.91 1.03
CA PRO A 171 -0.87 -4.62 1.73
C PRO A 171 -1.51 -3.73 2.81
N ASP A 172 -2.76 -4.06 3.15
CA ASP A 172 -3.58 -3.39 4.17
C ASP A 172 -2.83 -3.04 5.46
N PHE A 173 -2.16 -4.00 6.11
CA PHE A 173 -1.45 -3.79 7.36
C PHE A 173 -0.25 -2.84 7.20
N SER A 174 0.36 -2.75 6.01
CA SER A 174 1.47 -1.81 5.76
C SER A 174 0.93 -0.40 5.61
N GLY A 175 -0.22 -0.23 4.94
CA GLY A 175 -0.94 1.03 4.90
C GLY A 175 -1.36 1.51 6.28
N ILE A 176 -2.01 0.65 7.06
CA ILE A 176 -2.43 0.99 8.43
C ILE A 176 -1.21 1.30 9.32
N ALA A 177 -0.14 0.50 9.23
CA ALA A 177 1.08 0.76 9.98
C ALA A 177 1.72 2.12 9.61
N SER A 178 1.67 2.52 8.34
CA SER A 178 2.14 3.83 7.90
C SER A 178 1.28 4.98 8.43
N LEU A 179 -0.04 4.83 8.43
CA LEU A 179 -0.99 5.78 9.02
C LEU A 179 -0.70 6.00 10.51
N LEU A 180 -0.44 4.93 11.26
CA LEU A 180 -0.23 4.98 12.71
C LEU A 180 1.11 5.61 13.13
N GLN A 181 2.01 5.92 12.19
CA GLN A 181 3.29 6.57 12.54
C GLN A 181 3.13 7.99 13.08
N GLU A 182 2.04 8.67 12.70
CA GLU A 182 1.76 10.02 13.23
C GLU A 182 0.96 9.96 14.55
N TRP A 183 0.67 8.76 15.05
CA TRP A 183 -0.14 8.52 16.23
C TRP A 183 0.72 8.16 17.43
N ASN A 184 0.33 8.62 18.62
CA ASN A 184 0.92 8.23 19.90
C ASN A 184 0.43 6.83 20.32
N CYS A 185 0.85 5.78 19.63
CA CYS A 185 0.39 4.40 19.87
C CYS A 185 1.53 3.38 19.68
N GLU A 186 1.43 2.22 20.32
CA GLU A 186 2.21 1.06 19.87
C GLU A 186 1.35 0.21 18.94
N THR A 187 1.99 -0.38 17.93
CA THR A 187 1.34 -1.27 16.97
C THR A 187 1.91 -2.67 17.07
N LEU A 188 1.06 -3.69 17.13
CA LEU A 188 1.44 -5.10 17.09
C LEU A 188 0.84 -5.80 15.87
N LEU A 189 1.70 -6.20 14.93
CA LEU A 189 1.33 -7.07 13.83
C LEU A 189 1.29 -8.53 14.31
N LEU A 190 0.09 -9.08 14.38
CA LEU A 190 -0.13 -10.50 14.64
C LEU A 190 0.27 -11.29 13.39
N THR A 191 1.38 -12.02 13.49
CA THR A 191 1.94 -12.82 12.39
C THR A 191 2.85 -13.93 12.92
N PRO A 192 3.06 -15.02 12.17
CA PRO A 192 4.13 -15.96 12.48
C PRO A 192 5.54 -15.36 12.34
N GLY A 193 5.67 -14.17 11.73
CA GLY A 193 6.92 -13.39 11.67
C GLY A 193 7.41 -13.09 10.26
N GLY A 194 6.84 -13.70 9.21
CA GLY A 194 7.29 -13.50 7.83
C GLY A 194 6.74 -12.24 7.16
N CYS A 195 5.52 -11.81 7.53
CA CYS A 195 4.83 -10.70 6.88
C CYS A 195 5.48 -9.34 7.19
N LYS A 196 6.15 -9.22 8.35
CA LYS A 196 6.85 -7.99 8.74
C LYS A 196 7.93 -7.58 7.74
N SER A 197 8.58 -8.55 7.07
CA SER A 197 9.66 -8.24 6.14
C SER A 197 9.21 -7.43 4.91
N CYS A 198 7.92 -7.47 4.55
CA CYS A 198 7.36 -6.57 3.53
C CYS A 198 7.49 -5.10 3.98
N ILE A 199 7.20 -4.83 5.24
CA ILE A 199 7.38 -3.52 5.85
C ILE A 199 8.87 -3.19 5.91
N GLU A 200 9.69 -4.06 6.50
CA GLU A 200 11.13 -3.79 6.73
C GLU A 200 11.92 -3.53 5.43
N SER A 201 11.49 -4.08 4.29
CA SER A 201 12.28 -4.08 3.05
C SER A 201 11.66 -3.29 1.89
N ALA A 202 10.34 -3.12 1.87
CA ALA A 202 9.63 -2.49 0.76
C ALA A 202 8.86 -1.23 1.20
N ASP A 203 8.02 -1.35 2.23
CA ASP A 203 7.01 -0.32 2.54
C ASP A 203 7.42 0.64 3.66
N GLY A 204 8.31 0.22 4.55
CA GLY A 204 8.73 0.98 5.73
C GLY A 204 9.59 2.17 5.35
N THR A 205 9.07 3.36 5.62
CA THR A 205 9.84 4.62 5.59
C THR A 205 10.55 4.82 6.93
N ASP A 206 11.50 5.74 6.99
CA ASP A 206 12.09 6.20 8.26
C ASP A 206 10.95 6.51 9.26
N GLY A 207 11.09 6.06 10.51
CA GLY A 207 10.12 6.37 11.56
C GLY A 207 9.25 5.21 12.08
N MET A 208 9.31 3.99 11.55
CA MET A 208 8.51 2.84 12.03
C MET A 208 8.96 2.25 13.39
N HIS A 209 9.17 3.10 14.39
CA HIS A 209 9.76 2.75 15.69
C HIS A 209 8.79 2.04 16.64
N ASP A 210 7.49 2.32 16.52
CA ASP A 210 6.46 1.79 17.42
C ASP A 210 5.74 0.55 16.88
N LEU A 211 6.28 -0.07 15.82
CA LEU A 211 5.74 -1.29 15.24
C LEU A 211 6.51 -2.53 15.70
N LYS A 212 5.78 -3.46 16.31
CA LYS A 212 6.26 -4.79 16.70
C LYS A 212 5.47 -5.86 15.97
N SER A 213 6.00 -7.08 15.95
CA SER A 213 5.33 -8.23 15.35
C SER A 213 5.48 -9.46 16.23
N THR A 214 4.51 -10.36 16.19
CA THR A 214 4.67 -11.65 16.86
C THR A 214 5.55 -12.59 16.03
N ARG A 215 6.13 -13.61 16.68
CA ARG A 215 6.74 -14.77 16.05
C ARG A 215 6.22 -16.04 16.71
N PHE A 216 5.75 -16.97 15.88
CA PHE A 216 5.34 -18.30 16.29
C PHE A 216 5.40 -19.28 15.10
N HIS A 217 5.29 -20.57 15.38
CA HIS A 217 5.57 -21.66 14.45
C HIS A 217 4.32 -22.48 14.16
N ASP A 218 4.44 -23.50 13.30
CA ASP A 218 3.35 -24.43 13.00
C ASP A 218 2.79 -25.15 14.23
N ALA A 219 3.62 -25.55 15.19
CA ALA A 219 3.14 -26.19 16.42
C ALA A 219 2.23 -25.26 17.24
N ASN A 220 2.57 -23.97 17.32
CA ASN A 220 1.75 -22.97 18.01
C ASN A 220 0.38 -22.80 17.32
N VAL A 221 0.38 -22.77 15.99
CA VAL A 221 -0.86 -22.68 15.21
C VAL A 221 -1.75 -23.90 15.44
N CYS A 222 -1.19 -25.11 15.44
CA CYS A 222 -1.97 -26.33 15.65
C CYS A 222 -2.55 -26.46 17.06
N LEU A 223 -1.86 -25.93 18.08
CA LEU A 223 -2.25 -26.06 19.49
C LEU A 223 -3.06 -24.87 20.02
N GLY A 224 -3.16 -23.78 19.25
CA GLY A 224 -3.58 -22.47 19.76
C GLY A 224 -2.45 -21.77 20.49
N CYS A 225 -2.32 -20.46 20.31
CA CYS A 225 -1.25 -19.66 20.90
C CYS A 225 -1.70 -18.30 21.42
N GLU A 226 -3.00 -18.06 21.48
CA GLU A 226 -3.62 -16.80 21.90
C GLU A 226 -3.19 -16.40 23.30
N LYS A 227 -3.23 -17.34 24.26
CA LYS A 227 -2.80 -17.08 25.64
C LYS A 227 -1.32 -16.69 25.70
N GLN A 228 -0.45 -17.43 25.02
CA GLN A 228 1.00 -17.15 24.99
C GLN A 228 1.29 -15.79 24.36
N LEU A 229 0.52 -15.43 23.35
CA LEU A 229 0.60 -14.15 22.67
C LEU A 229 0.16 -13.00 23.58
N ILE A 230 -0.98 -13.15 24.26
CA ILE A 230 -1.48 -12.17 25.24
C ILE A 230 -0.45 -11.98 26.35
N ASP A 231 0.03 -13.06 26.96
CA ASP A 231 1.04 -13.02 28.02
C ASP A 231 2.31 -12.29 27.53
N ALA A 232 2.80 -12.62 26.33
CA ALA A 232 3.95 -11.96 25.74
C ALA A 232 3.70 -10.46 25.50
N ALA A 233 2.52 -10.09 25.00
CA ALA A 233 2.13 -8.70 24.74
C ALA A 233 2.03 -7.88 26.02
N VAL A 234 1.37 -8.39 27.06
CA VAL A 234 1.27 -7.73 28.36
C VAL A 234 2.66 -7.47 28.96
N HIS A 235 3.59 -8.41 28.81
CA HIS A 235 4.94 -8.27 29.38
C HIS A 235 5.88 -7.38 28.55
N GLN A 236 5.77 -7.37 27.22
CA GLN A 236 6.75 -6.73 26.33
C GLN A 236 6.26 -5.42 25.70
N LEU A 237 4.97 -5.11 25.77
CA LEU A 237 4.37 -3.86 25.26
C LEU A 237 4.03 -2.94 26.44
N THR A 238 5.02 -2.16 26.87
CA THR A 238 4.96 -1.35 28.09
C THR A 238 4.53 0.11 27.86
N GLY A 239 4.21 0.50 26.62
CA GLY A 239 3.71 1.83 26.31
C GLY A 239 2.38 2.14 27.03
N LYS A 240 2.17 3.43 27.31
CA LYS A 240 0.98 3.92 28.05
C LYS A 240 -0.18 4.36 27.14
N GLY A 241 0.08 4.55 25.84
CA GLY A 241 -0.92 4.98 24.85
C GLY A 241 -1.77 3.83 24.30
N LEU A 242 -2.53 4.12 23.24
CA LEU A 242 -3.31 3.12 22.52
C LEU A 242 -2.43 1.96 22.02
N LEU A 243 -2.94 0.73 22.10
CA LEU A 243 -2.36 -0.44 21.45
C LEU A 243 -3.21 -0.79 20.21
N CYS A 244 -2.59 -0.71 19.04
CA CYS A 244 -3.22 -1.06 17.77
C CYS A 244 -2.78 -2.47 17.33
N LEU A 245 -3.72 -3.38 17.14
CA LEU A 245 -3.46 -4.72 16.64
C LEU A 245 -3.73 -4.77 15.13
N LEU A 246 -2.83 -5.40 14.39
CA LEU A 246 -2.96 -5.70 12.96
C LEU A 246 -2.91 -7.21 12.75
N GLY A 247 -3.50 -7.70 11.65
CA GLY A 247 -3.53 -9.10 11.29
C GLY A 247 -2.74 -9.39 10.02
N SER A 248 -2.21 -10.60 9.93
CA SER A 248 -1.63 -11.13 8.69
C SER A 248 -2.47 -12.29 8.14
N ALA A 249 -2.14 -12.74 6.93
CA ALA A 249 -2.88 -13.78 6.22
C ALA A 249 -3.11 -15.01 7.07
N VAL A 250 -2.08 -15.45 7.80
CA VAL A 250 -2.15 -16.62 8.67
C VAL A 250 -3.15 -16.43 9.81
N ILE A 251 -3.21 -15.25 10.43
CA ILE A 251 -4.16 -14.96 11.53
C ILE A 251 -5.60 -15.13 11.06
N LYS A 252 -5.92 -14.59 9.89
CA LYS A 252 -7.24 -14.73 9.28
C LYS A 252 -7.54 -16.18 8.91
N THR A 253 -6.59 -16.86 8.26
CA THR A 253 -6.80 -18.22 7.75
C THR A 253 -6.99 -19.26 8.84
N VAL A 254 -6.26 -19.15 9.96
CA VAL A 254 -6.40 -20.09 11.08
C VAL A 254 -7.61 -19.76 11.96
N GLY A 255 -8.29 -18.64 11.71
CA GLY A 255 -9.45 -18.22 12.49
C GLY A 255 -9.10 -17.82 13.92
N MET A 256 -7.91 -17.24 14.14
CA MET A 256 -7.48 -16.81 15.47
C MET A 256 -8.46 -15.79 16.05
N ASP A 257 -8.83 -15.94 17.33
CA ASP A 257 -9.78 -15.04 18.01
C ASP A 257 -9.13 -13.71 18.40
N VAL A 258 -8.91 -12.85 17.41
CA VAL A 258 -8.33 -11.53 17.61
C VAL A 258 -9.22 -10.63 18.45
N ARG A 259 -10.55 -10.85 18.44
CA ARG A 259 -11.48 -10.11 19.31
C ARG A 259 -11.28 -10.48 20.77
N GLY A 260 -11.17 -11.76 21.07
CA GLY A 260 -10.79 -12.25 22.40
C GLY A 260 -9.44 -11.70 22.86
N ILE A 261 -8.40 -11.77 22.00
CA ILE A 261 -7.08 -11.18 22.28
C ILE A 261 -7.18 -9.69 22.61
N THR A 262 -7.91 -8.93 21.80
CA THR A 262 -8.11 -7.49 22.01
C THR A 262 -8.77 -7.22 23.36
N GLY A 263 -9.83 -7.96 23.69
CA GLY A 263 -10.56 -7.79 24.95
C GLY A 263 -9.72 -8.13 26.18
N GLU A 264 -8.90 -9.18 26.13
CA GLU A 264 -7.98 -9.53 27.24
C GLU A 264 -6.86 -8.50 27.41
N LEU A 265 -6.34 -7.93 26.31
CA LEU A 265 -5.37 -6.83 26.38
C LEU A 265 -6.01 -5.53 26.89
N GLU A 266 -7.28 -5.24 26.58
CA GLU A 266 -8.00 -4.13 27.20
C GLU A 266 -8.16 -4.33 28.72
N LYS A 267 -8.43 -5.56 29.17
CA LYS A 267 -8.53 -5.90 30.60
C LYS A 267 -7.21 -5.76 31.35
N SER A 268 -6.06 -5.80 30.68
CA SER A 268 -4.76 -5.53 31.31
C SER A 268 -4.52 -4.04 31.61
N GLY A 269 -5.52 -3.18 31.36
CA GLY A 269 -5.51 -1.77 31.75
C GLY A 269 -5.08 -0.79 30.65
N ARG A 270 -4.88 -1.27 29.41
CA ARG A 270 -4.43 -0.45 28.29
C ARG A 270 -5.48 -0.42 27.17
N PRO A 271 -5.88 0.76 26.65
CA PRO A 271 -6.79 0.84 25.50
C PRO A 271 -6.22 0.06 24.32
N CYS A 272 -7.01 -0.85 23.74
CA CYS A 272 -6.58 -1.70 22.64
C CYS A 272 -7.62 -1.70 21.53
N VAL A 273 -7.18 -1.67 20.27
CA VAL A 273 -8.07 -1.72 19.11
C VAL A 273 -7.50 -2.65 18.07
N TYR A 274 -8.31 -3.57 17.56
CA TYR A 274 -7.96 -4.30 16.36
C TYR A 274 -8.39 -3.51 15.12
N LEU A 275 -7.43 -3.22 14.26
CA LEU A 275 -7.66 -2.62 12.94
C LEU A 275 -7.58 -3.75 11.90
N PRO A 276 -8.72 -4.20 11.36
CA PRO A 276 -8.78 -5.40 10.52
C PRO A 276 -7.83 -5.34 9.33
N SER A 277 -6.95 -6.33 9.27
CA SER A 277 -5.99 -6.51 8.18
C SER A 277 -5.60 -7.98 8.06
N ASP A 278 -5.22 -8.40 6.86
CA ASP A 278 -4.87 -9.79 6.55
C ASP A 278 -3.81 -9.92 5.43
N GLY A 279 -3.36 -8.82 4.82
CA GLY A 279 -2.37 -8.79 3.77
C GLY A 279 -2.86 -9.23 2.39
N PHE A 280 -4.14 -9.58 2.23
CA PHE A 280 -4.75 -9.93 0.95
C PHE A 280 -5.37 -8.72 0.25
N GLU A 281 -5.70 -7.67 0.99
CA GLU A 281 -6.27 -6.43 0.48
C GLU A 281 -5.21 -5.32 0.40
N GLY A 282 -5.41 -4.35 -0.50
CA GLY A 282 -4.53 -3.20 -0.65
C GLY A 282 -4.74 -2.14 0.44
N ALA A 283 -3.74 -1.28 0.61
CA ALA A 283 -3.71 -0.24 1.65
C ALA A 283 -4.90 0.74 1.65
N PRO A 284 -5.33 1.35 0.51
CA PRO A 284 -6.35 2.42 0.52
C PRO A 284 -7.67 2.09 1.26
N PRO A 285 -8.40 1.01 0.92
CA PRO A 285 -9.65 0.69 1.62
C PRO A 285 -9.44 0.41 3.11
N ALA A 286 -8.32 -0.21 3.48
CA ALA A 286 -8.01 -0.56 4.85
C ALA A 286 -7.63 0.66 5.69
N MET A 287 -6.85 1.59 5.14
CA MET A 287 -6.55 2.88 5.78
C MET A 287 -7.82 3.70 6.00
N ALA A 288 -8.71 3.76 5.02
CA ALA A 288 -9.99 4.45 5.16
C ALA A 288 -10.86 3.85 6.28
N GLN A 289 -10.86 2.52 6.40
CA GLN A 289 -11.54 1.84 7.50
C GLN A 289 -10.86 2.11 8.85
N ALA A 290 -9.53 2.14 8.90
CA ALA A 290 -8.78 2.42 10.12
C ALA A 290 -9.04 3.84 10.62
N TRP A 291 -8.99 4.86 9.76
CA TRP A 291 -9.39 6.24 10.08
C TRP A 291 -10.77 6.28 10.72
N LEU A 292 -11.77 5.63 10.10
CA LEU A 292 -13.13 5.60 10.64
C LEU A 292 -13.20 4.92 12.02
N MET A 293 -12.56 3.76 12.18
CA MET A 293 -12.61 2.99 13.43
C MET A 293 -11.95 3.73 14.58
N LEU A 294 -10.80 4.35 14.33
CA LEU A 294 -10.11 5.18 15.32
C LEU A 294 -10.94 6.42 15.67
N GLY A 295 -11.51 7.10 14.66
CA GLY A 295 -12.42 8.22 14.84
C GLY A 295 -13.62 7.88 15.71
N GLN A 296 -14.30 6.78 15.40
CA GLN A 296 -15.43 6.31 16.20
C GLN A 296 -15.01 5.95 17.63
N LYS A 297 -13.88 5.26 17.82
CA LYS A 297 -13.44 4.85 19.16
C LYS A 297 -13.06 6.05 20.05
N LEU A 298 -12.41 7.06 19.49
CA LEU A 298 -11.87 8.19 20.24
C LEU A 298 -12.84 9.36 20.35
N LEU A 299 -13.52 9.72 19.25
CA LEU A 299 -14.37 10.93 19.21
C LEU A 299 -15.76 10.70 19.83
N LEU A 300 -16.28 9.47 19.88
CA LEU A 300 -17.59 9.21 20.51
C LEU A 300 -17.63 9.58 22.00
N LYS A 301 -16.47 9.63 22.66
CA LYS A 301 -16.35 10.03 24.07
C LYS A 301 -16.12 11.53 24.24
N HIS A 302 -15.93 12.27 23.15
CA HIS A 302 -15.56 13.67 23.17
C HIS A 302 -16.80 14.57 23.36
N PRO A 303 -16.72 15.66 24.15
CA PRO A 303 -17.78 16.66 24.21
C PRO A 303 -18.11 17.19 22.81
N SER A 304 -19.40 17.18 22.43
CA SER A 304 -19.87 17.58 21.09
C SER A 304 -20.05 19.09 20.91
N ASP A 305 -20.10 19.83 22.01
CA ASP A 305 -20.62 21.20 22.02
C ASP A 305 -19.51 22.25 21.92
N GLU A 306 -18.27 21.86 22.24
CA GLU A 306 -17.10 22.74 22.15
C GLU A 306 -16.39 22.57 20.81
N ARG A 307 -16.33 23.66 20.04
CA ARG A 307 -15.58 23.74 18.80
C ARG A 307 -14.53 24.83 18.89
N ASN A 308 -13.33 24.53 18.41
CA ASN A 308 -12.34 25.56 18.17
C ASN A 308 -12.64 26.25 16.83
N SER A 309 -12.77 27.57 16.84
CA SER A 309 -13.08 28.38 15.66
C SER A 309 -11.92 28.55 14.67
N CYS A 310 -10.73 28.06 15.02
CA CYS A 310 -9.50 28.22 14.26
C CYS A 310 -8.79 26.90 13.96
N ASP A 311 -9.15 25.78 14.58
CA ASP A 311 -8.47 24.50 14.34
C ASP A 311 -8.99 23.79 13.09
N ILE A 312 -8.05 23.34 12.26
CA ILE A 312 -8.26 22.50 11.08
C ILE A 312 -7.50 21.19 11.29
N TRP A 313 -8.23 20.09 11.18
CA TRP A 313 -7.66 18.75 11.28
C TRP A 313 -7.42 18.15 9.90
N ILE A 314 -6.19 17.73 9.61
CA ILE A 314 -5.82 16.99 8.41
C ILE A 314 -6.23 15.52 8.58
N LEU A 315 -7.01 15.01 7.63
CA LEU A 315 -7.43 13.61 7.54
C LEU A 315 -6.88 12.97 6.26
N GLY A 316 -6.59 11.66 6.31
CA GLY A 316 -6.10 10.90 5.15
C GLY A 316 -4.57 10.86 5.01
N TYR A 317 -3.84 11.68 5.77
CA TYR A 317 -2.38 11.68 5.71
C TYR A 317 -1.77 10.33 6.13
N SER A 318 -0.80 9.86 5.35
CA SER A 318 0.10 8.77 5.73
C SER A 318 1.36 8.87 4.86
N ARG A 319 2.53 8.47 5.39
CA ARG A 319 3.78 8.52 4.60
C ARG A 319 3.70 7.65 3.35
N LEU A 320 2.97 6.55 3.40
CA LEU A 320 2.81 5.65 2.26
C LEU A 320 1.84 6.23 1.20
N GLY A 321 0.78 6.90 1.64
CA GLY A 321 -0.23 7.47 0.74
C GLY A 321 0.16 8.81 0.13
N THR A 322 0.57 9.76 0.97
CA THR A 322 0.86 11.15 0.55
C THR A 322 2.36 11.44 0.48
N GLY A 323 3.24 10.57 0.98
CA GLY A 323 4.67 10.87 1.05
C GLY A 323 5.02 11.77 2.24
N LYS A 324 6.07 12.58 2.07
CA LYS A 324 6.63 13.46 3.11
C LYS A 324 5.63 14.55 3.51
N ILE A 325 5.54 14.88 4.80
CA ILE A 325 4.59 15.90 5.31
C ILE A 325 4.92 17.28 4.74
N GLU A 326 6.18 17.49 4.41
CA GLU A 326 6.75 18.72 3.89
C GLU A 326 6.07 19.18 2.60
N HIS A 327 5.52 18.26 1.80
CA HIS A 327 4.72 18.60 0.62
C HIS A 327 3.48 19.43 1.00
N LEU A 328 2.92 19.27 2.21
CA LEU A 328 1.74 20.01 2.65
C LEU A 328 2.09 21.41 3.18
N ASN A 329 3.37 21.69 3.49
CA ASN A 329 3.81 22.93 4.12
C ASN A 329 3.36 24.22 3.39
N PRO A 330 3.44 24.32 2.05
CA PRO A 330 2.99 25.53 1.34
C PRO A 330 1.53 25.89 1.62
N ILE A 331 0.68 24.88 1.83
CA ILE A 331 -0.75 25.05 2.10
C ILE A 331 -0.97 25.34 3.59
N ILE A 332 -0.28 24.59 4.46
CA ILE A 332 -0.31 24.78 5.92
C ILE A 332 0.11 26.21 6.28
N GLU A 333 1.18 26.74 5.69
CA GLU A 333 1.66 28.11 5.91
C GLU A 333 0.59 29.15 5.54
N ARG A 334 -0.11 28.96 4.41
CA ARG A 334 -1.19 29.87 3.98
C ARG A 334 -2.37 29.84 4.96
N LEU A 335 -2.73 28.67 5.47
CA LEU A 335 -3.78 28.53 6.48
C LEU A 335 -3.37 29.14 7.83
N ASN A 336 -2.12 28.96 8.24
CA ASN A 336 -1.57 29.58 9.45
C ASN A 336 -1.59 31.10 9.36
N ASN A 337 -1.27 31.68 8.20
CA ASN A 337 -1.34 33.13 7.97
C ASN A 337 -2.78 33.69 8.05
N MET A 338 -3.81 32.85 7.93
CA MET A 338 -5.21 33.23 8.18
C MET A 338 -5.64 33.08 9.65
N GLY A 339 -4.68 32.80 10.54
CA GLY A 339 -4.91 32.53 11.96
C GLY A 339 -5.67 31.22 12.19
N CYS A 340 -5.49 30.21 11.33
CA CYS A 340 -5.94 28.85 11.61
C CYS A 340 -4.77 28.03 12.16
N SER A 341 -5.04 27.10 13.07
CA SER A 341 -4.06 26.10 13.50
C SER A 341 -4.33 24.83 12.70
N VAL A 342 -3.31 24.30 12.03
CA VAL A 342 -3.46 23.10 11.19
C VAL A 342 -2.63 21.97 11.76
N THR A 343 -3.28 20.85 12.09
CA THR A 343 -2.60 19.65 12.62
C THR A 343 -3.11 18.39 11.93
N ILE A 344 -2.24 17.40 11.81
CA ILE A 344 -2.66 16.05 11.43
C ILE A 344 -3.45 15.48 12.59
N TRP A 345 -4.70 15.10 12.33
CA TRP A 345 -5.50 14.51 13.39
C TRP A 345 -4.90 13.17 13.80
N SER A 346 -4.56 13.08 15.08
CA SER A 346 -4.04 11.88 15.73
C SER A 346 -4.82 11.64 17.03
N ASN A 347 -4.37 10.69 17.84
CA ASN A 347 -4.89 10.56 19.20
C ASN A 347 -4.39 11.64 20.17
N LYS A 348 -3.34 12.43 19.84
CA LYS A 348 -2.79 13.45 20.76
C LYS A 348 -3.82 14.51 21.11
N GLU A 349 -4.57 14.98 20.12
CA GLU A 349 -5.62 15.98 20.28
C GLU A 349 -6.72 15.44 21.21
N THR A 350 -7.14 14.19 20.97
CA THR A 350 -8.17 13.53 21.79
C THR A 350 -7.70 13.19 23.21
N GLU A 351 -6.41 12.85 23.40
CA GLU A 351 -5.81 12.61 24.72
C GLU A 351 -5.74 13.88 25.56
N SER A 352 -5.63 15.05 24.90
CA SER A 352 -5.64 16.35 25.57
C SER A 352 -7.04 16.95 25.80
N ASN A 353 -8.12 16.23 25.44
CA ASN A 353 -9.50 16.74 25.40
C ASN A 353 -9.62 18.06 24.60
N ALA A 354 -8.84 18.20 23.52
CA ALA A 354 -8.87 19.40 22.68
C ALA A 354 -10.25 19.55 22.00
N PRO A 355 -10.86 20.75 21.95
CA PRO A 355 -12.13 20.96 21.28
C PRO A 355 -12.14 20.44 19.83
N LEU A 356 -13.32 20.05 19.34
CA LEU A 356 -13.46 19.59 17.95
C LEU A 356 -13.10 20.73 16.97
N PRO A 357 -12.53 20.42 15.79
CA PRO A 357 -12.15 21.44 14.82
C PRO A 357 -13.41 22.04 14.18
N PHE A 358 -13.30 23.28 13.69
CA PHE A 358 -14.38 23.84 12.87
C PHE A 358 -14.44 23.22 11.47
N LEU A 359 -13.34 22.62 11.01
CA LEU A 359 -13.17 22.09 9.67
C LEU A 359 -12.20 20.90 9.66
N THR A 360 -12.46 19.91 8.80
CA THR A 360 -11.46 18.90 8.43
C THR A 360 -10.95 19.11 7.01
N TRP A 361 -9.65 19.00 6.81
CA TRP A 361 -9.00 19.04 5.50
C TRP A 361 -8.58 17.63 5.10
N VAL A 362 -9.19 17.09 4.05
CA VAL A 362 -8.92 15.74 3.56
C VAL A 362 -7.87 15.82 2.46
N VAL A 363 -6.71 15.22 2.70
CA VAL A 363 -5.55 15.28 1.78
C VAL A 363 -5.43 14.05 0.88
N SER A 364 -6.24 13.02 1.13
CA SER A 364 -6.28 11.80 0.32
C SER A 364 -7.64 11.12 0.42
N THR A 365 -7.95 10.23 -0.53
CA THR A 365 -9.22 9.49 -0.60
C THR A 365 -9.47 8.67 0.68
N GLU A 366 -8.40 8.20 1.34
CA GLU A 366 -8.46 7.45 2.60
C GLU A 366 -9.08 8.23 3.75
N GLY A 367 -8.97 9.57 3.76
CA GLY A 367 -9.55 10.41 4.81
C GLY A 367 -11.07 10.64 4.68
N LEU A 368 -11.63 10.44 3.47
CA LEU A 368 -13.01 10.80 3.15
C LEU A 368 -14.04 10.08 4.02
N LYS A 369 -13.80 8.79 4.31
CA LYS A 369 -14.74 7.97 5.09
C LYS A 369 -14.95 8.52 6.50
N LEU A 370 -13.87 8.95 7.16
CA LEU A 370 -13.94 9.58 8.47
C LEU A 370 -14.53 10.98 8.38
N ALA A 371 -14.12 11.78 7.39
CA ALA A 371 -14.62 13.14 7.19
C ALA A 371 -16.14 13.18 6.99
N GLN A 372 -16.69 12.26 6.19
CA GLN A 372 -18.13 12.09 5.99
C GLN A 372 -18.83 11.74 7.30
N TRP A 373 -18.28 10.78 8.06
CA TRP A 373 -18.84 10.42 9.36
C TRP A 373 -18.80 11.59 10.36
N MET A 374 -17.72 12.38 10.41
CA MET A 374 -17.62 13.56 11.27
C MET A 374 -18.61 14.66 10.87
N LYS A 375 -18.83 14.84 9.56
CA LYS A 375 -19.87 15.73 9.05
C LYS A 375 -21.25 15.29 9.49
N ASP A 376 -21.59 14.02 9.33
CA ASP A 376 -22.92 13.52 9.68
C ASP A 376 -23.15 13.51 11.20
N LYS A 377 -22.12 13.15 11.99
CA LYS A 377 -22.22 12.99 13.44
C LYS A 377 -22.12 14.30 14.21
N TYR A 378 -21.21 15.18 13.81
CA TYR A 378 -20.85 16.41 14.54
C TYR A 378 -21.11 17.68 13.74
N ASN A 379 -21.64 17.60 12.51
CA ASN A 379 -21.81 18.76 11.64
C ASN A 379 -20.50 19.56 11.45
N ILE A 380 -19.38 18.84 11.33
CA ILE A 380 -18.07 19.40 11.01
C ILE A 380 -17.89 19.31 9.49
N PRO A 381 -17.85 20.44 8.76
CA PRO A 381 -17.62 20.40 7.32
C PRO A 381 -16.23 19.83 6.99
N TYR A 382 -16.05 19.40 5.75
CA TYR A 382 -14.75 19.00 5.23
C TYR A 382 -14.49 19.60 3.85
N VAL A 383 -13.21 19.75 3.51
CA VAL A 383 -12.73 20.09 2.18
C VAL A 383 -11.73 19.03 1.74
N ASP A 384 -12.01 18.38 0.61
CA ASP A 384 -11.24 17.31 -0.02
C ASP A 384 -10.54 17.84 -1.26
N ALA A 385 -9.50 18.64 -1.04
CA ALA A 385 -8.74 19.27 -2.11
C ALA A 385 -7.28 19.39 -1.73
N LEU A 386 -6.41 19.14 -2.70
CA LEU A 386 -4.97 19.35 -2.58
C LEU A 386 -4.56 20.41 -3.61
N PRO A 387 -4.56 21.70 -3.26
CA PRO A 387 -4.36 22.77 -4.22
C PRO A 387 -2.97 22.74 -4.87
N VAL A 388 -2.95 22.89 -6.19
CA VAL A 388 -1.74 23.03 -7.02
C VAL A 388 -1.85 24.31 -7.83
N GLY A 389 -0.78 25.09 -7.86
CA GLY A 389 -0.80 26.44 -8.45
C GLY A 389 -1.52 27.46 -7.57
N GLU A 390 -1.38 28.73 -7.94
CA GLU A 390 -1.88 29.84 -7.12
C GLU A 390 -3.40 29.99 -7.22
N ARG A 391 -4.02 29.72 -8.38
CA ARG A 391 -5.47 29.91 -8.54
C ARG A 391 -6.25 28.94 -7.67
N MET A 392 -5.84 27.67 -7.66
CA MET A 392 -6.49 26.67 -6.81
C MET A 392 -6.25 26.94 -5.34
N LEU A 393 -5.03 27.36 -4.97
CA LEU A 393 -4.68 27.69 -3.61
C LEU A 393 -5.50 28.87 -3.08
N GLU A 394 -5.65 29.94 -3.86
CA GLU A 394 -6.51 31.07 -3.50
C GLU A 394 -7.98 30.66 -3.35
N SER A 395 -8.52 29.87 -4.30
CA SER A 395 -9.89 29.36 -4.21
C SER A 395 -10.10 28.50 -2.95
N PHE A 396 -9.14 27.62 -2.65
CA PHE A 396 -9.14 26.77 -1.45
C PHE A 396 -9.13 27.60 -0.16
N ILE A 397 -8.25 28.60 -0.08
CA ILE A 397 -8.15 29.53 1.04
C ILE A 397 -9.44 30.34 1.22
N ASN A 398 -10.02 30.88 0.14
CA ASN A 398 -11.27 31.61 0.19
C ASN A 398 -12.46 30.74 0.63
N LYS A 399 -12.49 29.48 0.19
CA LYS A 399 -13.48 28.50 0.64
C LYS A 399 -13.38 28.27 2.14
N ILE A 400 -12.17 28.09 2.68
CA ILE A 400 -11.96 27.91 4.12
C ILE A 400 -12.31 29.18 4.91
N ALA A 401 -11.93 30.36 4.42
CA ALA A 401 -12.31 31.64 5.02
C ALA A 401 -13.83 31.79 5.15
N SER A 402 -14.58 31.42 4.11
CA SER A 402 -16.04 31.51 4.12
C SER A 402 -16.68 30.60 5.16
N ILE A 403 -16.16 29.37 5.32
CA ILE A 403 -16.59 28.41 6.35
C ILE A 403 -16.31 28.98 7.74
N LYS A 404 -15.09 29.49 7.97
CA LYS A 404 -14.68 30.09 9.25
C LYS A 404 -15.57 31.29 9.64
N ASN A 405 -15.84 32.17 8.67
CA ASN A 405 -16.63 33.38 8.88
C ASN A 405 -18.14 33.18 8.76
N LYS A 406 -18.61 31.95 8.47
CA LYS A 406 -20.01 31.62 8.20
C LYS A 406 -20.64 32.51 7.12
N THR A 407 -19.86 32.87 6.11
CA THR A 407 -20.32 33.65 4.96
C THR A 407 -20.65 32.76 3.78
N GLN A 408 -21.49 33.26 2.86
CA GLN A 408 -21.78 32.51 1.64
C GLN A 408 -20.51 32.46 0.77
N TYR A 409 -20.03 31.25 0.51
CA TYR A 409 -19.04 31.04 -0.54
C TYR A 409 -19.74 31.19 -1.89
N LEU A 410 -19.40 32.25 -2.62
CA LEU A 410 -19.70 32.32 -4.03
C LEU A 410 -18.55 31.63 -4.74
N GLU A 411 -18.78 30.41 -5.22
CA GLU A 411 -17.92 29.83 -6.24
C GLU A 411 -17.83 30.88 -7.35
N GLN A 412 -16.66 31.50 -7.50
CA GLN A 412 -16.42 32.29 -8.68
C GLN A 412 -16.61 31.32 -9.83
N VAL A 413 -17.69 31.50 -10.60
CA VAL A 413 -17.91 30.76 -11.84
C VAL A 413 -16.65 31.00 -12.62
N MET A 414 -15.84 29.95 -12.71
CA MET A 414 -14.57 30.03 -13.39
C MET A 414 -14.92 30.32 -14.84
N LYS A 415 -14.71 31.56 -15.24
CA LYS A 415 -14.49 31.86 -16.63
C LYS A 415 -13.28 31.01 -17.00
N HIS A 416 -13.53 29.89 -17.69
CA HIS A 416 -12.54 29.22 -18.50
C HIS A 416 -11.75 30.34 -19.15
N ALA A 417 -10.43 30.38 -18.96
CA ALA A 417 -9.58 31.49 -19.39
C ALA A 417 -10.15 32.13 -20.67
N GLU A 418 -10.89 33.22 -20.51
CA GLU A 418 -11.28 34.05 -21.62
C GLU A 418 -9.95 34.70 -21.99
N SER A 419 -9.38 34.30 -23.13
CA SER A 419 -8.10 34.74 -23.72
C SER A 419 -6.80 34.01 -23.32
N SER A 420 -6.67 32.73 -23.66
CA SER A 420 -5.41 32.31 -24.31
C SER A 420 -5.72 31.65 -25.65
N ASP A 421 -5.11 32.17 -26.72
CA ASP A 421 -5.21 31.66 -28.09
C ASP A 421 -4.54 30.27 -28.27
N SER A 422 -4.17 29.59 -27.19
CA SER A 422 -3.50 28.30 -27.22
C SER A 422 -4.12 27.33 -26.20
N ARG A 423 -5.33 26.82 -26.49
CA ARG A 423 -5.83 25.63 -25.80
C ARG A 423 -4.93 24.46 -26.16
N ASP A 424 -4.36 23.80 -25.15
CA ASP A 424 -3.49 22.66 -25.35
C ASP A 424 -4.35 21.38 -25.46
N SER A 425 -4.39 20.81 -26.66
CA SER A 425 -5.16 19.61 -26.96
C SER A 425 -4.42 18.30 -26.65
N ARG A 426 -3.18 18.38 -26.14
CA ARG A 426 -2.42 17.19 -25.70
C ARG A 426 -3.20 16.47 -24.62
N ASN A 427 -3.21 15.13 -24.69
CA ASN A 427 -3.92 14.30 -23.72
C ASN A 427 -2.98 13.99 -22.56
N VAL A 428 -3.36 14.44 -21.37
CA VAL A 428 -2.63 14.20 -20.12
C VAL A 428 -3.28 13.08 -19.34
N VAL A 429 -2.49 12.11 -18.90
CA VAL A 429 -2.92 11.02 -18.02
C VAL A 429 -2.19 11.16 -16.68
N ILE A 430 -2.96 11.29 -15.60
CA ILE A 430 -2.46 11.33 -14.23
C ILE A 430 -2.78 9.99 -13.58
N ILE A 431 -1.78 9.32 -13.01
CA ILE A 431 -1.94 8.04 -12.33
C ILE A 431 -1.43 8.17 -10.90
N GLY A 432 -2.34 8.07 -9.93
CA GLY A 432 -1.97 8.23 -8.53
C GLY A 432 -3.17 8.32 -7.59
N GLU A 433 -2.93 8.92 -6.43
CA GLU A 433 -3.96 9.18 -5.42
C GLU A 433 -5.01 10.19 -5.97
N PRO A 434 -6.31 9.85 -5.97
CA PRO A 434 -7.35 10.69 -6.58
C PRO A 434 -7.48 12.14 -6.09
N VAL A 435 -7.42 12.41 -4.79
CA VAL A 435 -7.58 13.78 -4.25
C VAL A 435 -6.41 14.66 -4.69
N LEU A 436 -5.18 14.14 -4.61
CA LEU A 436 -3.98 14.78 -5.13
C LEU A 436 -4.09 15.01 -6.65
N SER A 437 -4.47 13.97 -7.39
CA SER A 437 -4.54 14.01 -8.85
C SER A 437 -5.56 15.03 -9.36
N ASN A 438 -6.65 15.25 -8.62
CA ASN A 438 -7.62 16.30 -8.93
C ASN A 438 -7.02 17.71 -8.81
N GLY A 439 -6.12 17.93 -7.85
CA GLY A 439 -5.38 19.18 -7.73
C GLY A 439 -4.50 19.47 -8.94
N ILE A 440 -3.72 18.47 -9.36
CA ILE A 440 -2.89 18.56 -10.57
C ILE A 440 -3.77 18.78 -11.81
N LYS A 441 -4.88 18.04 -11.94
CA LYS A 441 -5.82 18.21 -13.05
C LYS A 441 -6.36 19.63 -13.11
N TYR A 442 -6.78 20.19 -11.98
CA TYR A 442 -7.27 21.56 -11.91
C TYR A 442 -6.19 22.56 -12.37
N TYR A 443 -4.96 22.44 -11.87
CA TYR A 443 -3.85 23.30 -12.30
C TYR A 443 -3.62 23.23 -13.82
N LEU A 444 -3.54 22.01 -14.37
CA LEU A 444 -3.32 21.80 -15.80
C LEU A 444 -4.43 22.42 -16.65
N GLN A 445 -5.69 22.29 -16.23
CA GLN A 445 -6.83 22.83 -16.97
C GLN A 445 -6.94 24.36 -16.86
N THR A 446 -6.64 24.92 -15.70
CA THR A 446 -7.00 26.30 -15.38
C THR A 446 -5.83 27.26 -15.55
N GLU A 447 -4.60 26.83 -15.28
CA GLU A 447 -3.39 27.67 -15.38
C GLU A 447 -2.54 27.30 -16.61
N ARG A 448 -2.60 26.05 -17.08
CA ARG A 448 -1.83 25.59 -18.26
C ARG A 448 -2.66 25.39 -19.53
N GLY A 449 -3.99 25.45 -19.46
CA GLY A 449 -4.88 25.41 -20.63
C GLY A 449 -5.05 24.04 -21.28
N PHE A 450 -4.69 22.94 -20.61
CA PHE A 450 -4.92 21.59 -21.11
C PHE A 450 -6.41 21.25 -21.08
N THR A 451 -7.00 20.82 -22.19
CA THR A 451 -8.43 20.47 -22.23
C THR A 451 -8.70 19.01 -21.88
N ASN A 452 -7.73 18.12 -22.14
CA ASN A 452 -7.91 16.68 -22.08
C ASN A 452 -7.05 16.08 -20.95
N VAL A 453 -7.58 16.08 -19.72
CA VAL A 453 -6.86 15.55 -18.54
C VAL A 453 -7.68 14.44 -17.87
N GLN A 454 -7.13 13.23 -17.88
CA GLN A 454 -7.74 12.03 -17.31
C GLN A 454 -6.99 11.57 -16.06
N ILE A 455 -7.73 11.18 -15.02
CA ILE A 455 -7.16 10.60 -13.80
C ILE A 455 -7.43 9.09 -13.80
N SER A 456 -6.42 8.33 -13.39
CA SER A 456 -6.50 6.88 -13.25
C SER A 456 -5.88 6.40 -11.92
N ALA A 457 -6.34 5.27 -11.41
CA ALA A 457 -5.83 4.65 -10.19
C ALA A 457 -5.61 3.15 -10.38
N TYR A 458 -4.48 2.66 -9.84
CA TYR A 458 -4.16 1.24 -9.80
C TYR A 458 -5.01 0.55 -8.72
N ALA A 459 -5.83 -0.42 -9.10
CA ALA A 459 -6.80 -1.08 -8.22
C ALA A 459 -6.89 -2.59 -8.48
N PRO A 460 -5.81 -3.37 -8.28
CA PRO A 460 -5.77 -4.78 -8.65
C PRO A 460 -6.61 -5.70 -7.76
N THR A 461 -7.14 -5.21 -6.64
CA THR A 461 -8.00 -5.95 -5.72
C THR A 461 -9.45 -5.47 -5.79
N GLN A 462 -10.39 -6.36 -5.45
CA GLN A 462 -11.82 -6.02 -5.44
C GLN A 462 -12.17 -4.93 -4.42
N GLY A 463 -11.49 -4.90 -3.27
CA GLY A 463 -11.70 -3.87 -2.26
C GLY A 463 -11.25 -2.50 -2.74
N MET A 464 -10.07 -2.40 -3.37
CA MET A 464 -9.61 -1.14 -3.97
C MET A 464 -10.56 -0.64 -5.07
N GLN A 465 -11.03 -1.52 -5.96
CA GLN A 465 -11.98 -1.13 -7.00
C GLN A 465 -13.30 -0.61 -6.43
N SER A 466 -13.85 -1.32 -5.43
CA SER A 466 -15.09 -0.93 -4.76
C SER A 466 -14.91 0.39 -4.01
N PHE A 467 -13.76 0.58 -3.37
CA PHE A 467 -13.39 1.81 -2.68
C PHE A 467 -13.32 2.99 -3.63
N TYR A 468 -12.56 2.91 -4.72
CA TYR A 468 -12.49 4.01 -5.69
C TYR A 468 -13.81 4.25 -6.42
N ARG A 469 -14.62 3.21 -6.70
CA ARG A 469 -15.99 3.40 -7.23
C ARG A 469 -16.89 4.20 -6.27
N GLN A 470 -16.68 4.06 -4.96
CA GLN A 470 -17.46 4.77 -3.96
C GLN A 470 -16.99 6.21 -3.77
N TYR A 471 -15.67 6.43 -3.67
CA TYR A 471 -15.10 7.71 -3.24
C TYR A 471 -14.44 8.54 -4.35
N ALA A 472 -14.19 7.96 -5.53
CA ALA A 472 -13.51 8.59 -6.64
C ALA A 472 -14.14 8.20 -8.00
N LYS A 473 -15.44 8.48 -8.16
CA LYS A 473 -16.27 7.99 -9.29
C LYS A 473 -15.76 8.34 -10.69
N GLU A 474 -15.08 9.48 -10.84
CA GLU A 474 -14.55 9.96 -12.13
C GLU A 474 -13.18 9.36 -12.49
N VAL A 475 -12.59 8.57 -11.58
CA VAL A 475 -11.26 7.96 -11.77
C VAL A 475 -11.39 6.62 -12.49
N LEU A 476 -10.64 6.48 -13.58
CA LEU A 476 -10.55 5.21 -14.30
C LEU A 476 -9.66 4.24 -13.53
N GLN A 477 -10.09 2.99 -13.43
CA GLN A 477 -9.40 1.97 -12.65
C GLN A 477 -8.73 0.98 -13.60
N PHE A 478 -7.52 0.56 -13.27
CA PHE A 478 -6.82 -0.51 -13.99
C PHE A 478 -6.19 -1.50 -13.00
N THR A 479 -6.05 -2.74 -13.44
CA THR A 479 -5.53 -3.85 -12.62
C THR A 479 -4.25 -4.46 -13.20
N SER A 480 -3.91 -4.16 -14.45
CA SER A 480 -2.73 -4.71 -15.12
C SER A 480 -2.10 -3.72 -16.11
N PRO A 481 -0.84 -3.94 -16.53
CA PRO A 481 -0.22 -3.20 -17.64
C PRO A 481 -1.06 -3.22 -18.92
N GLU A 482 -1.66 -4.35 -19.25
CA GLU A 482 -2.45 -4.49 -20.47
C GLU A 482 -3.74 -3.66 -20.41
N GLU A 483 -4.39 -3.59 -19.24
CA GLU A 483 -5.52 -2.67 -19.02
C GLU A 483 -5.06 -1.21 -19.04
N LEU A 484 -3.91 -0.89 -18.43
CA LEU A 484 -3.33 0.44 -18.50
C LEU A 484 -3.04 0.84 -19.96
N CYS A 485 -2.41 -0.02 -20.74
CA CYS A 485 -2.13 0.24 -22.14
C CYS A 485 -3.40 0.20 -23.02
N GLY A 486 -4.36 -0.67 -22.74
CA GLY A 486 -5.56 -0.86 -23.55
C GLY A 486 -6.66 0.16 -23.26
N GLN A 487 -7.02 0.34 -21.98
CA GLN A 487 -8.08 1.23 -21.53
C GLN A 487 -7.62 2.69 -21.42
N LEU A 488 -6.37 2.94 -21.00
CA LEU A 488 -5.85 4.29 -20.74
C LEU A 488 -4.91 4.79 -21.84
N CYS A 489 -4.34 3.87 -22.64
CA CYS A 489 -3.43 4.19 -23.75
C CYS A 489 -3.92 3.71 -25.12
N GLY A 490 -5.24 3.68 -25.35
CA GLY A 490 -5.84 3.60 -26.69
C GLY A 490 -5.43 4.79 -27.57
N GLN A 491 -4.14 4.81 -27.94
CA GLN A 491 -3.37 5.60 -28.88
C GLN A 491 -3.01 7.08 -28.61
N LYS A 492 -3.39 7.75 -27.52
CA LYS A 492 -3.35 9.24 -27.50
C LYS A 492 -2.69 9.98 -26.33
N ALA A 493 -2.18 9.33 -25.29
CA ALA A 493 -1.51 10.06 -24.20
C ALA A 493 -0.22 10.72 -24.69
N ASP A 494 -0.12 12.04 -24.54
CA ASP A 494 1.04 12.85 -24.90
C ASP A 494 1.92 13.12 -23.68
N ILE A 495 1.29 13.19 -22.50
CA ILE A 495 1.92 13.46 -21.21
C ILE A 495 1.39 12.49 -20.16
N VAL A 496 2.29 11.88 -19.39
CA VAL A 496 1.94 10.99 -18.28
C VAL A 496 2.59 11.47 -16.99
N ILE A 497 1.77 11.65 -15.96
CA ILE A 497 2.18 11.99 -14.60
C ILE A 497 1.91 10.78 -13.73
N ALA A 498 2.95 10.08 -13.27
CA ALA A 498 2.78 8.82 -12.55
C ALA A 498 4.02 8.43 -11.75
N ASP A 499 3.86 7.43 -10.90
CA ASP A 499 4.97 6.76 -10.23
C ASP A 499 6.04 6.32 -11.25
N PRO A 500 7.35 6.50 -10.97
CA PRO A 500 8.39 6.16 -11.94
C PRO A 500 8.40 4.69 -12.38
N LEU A 501 7.93 3.74 -11.56
CA LEU A 501 7.78 2.34 -12.00
C LEU A 501 6.64 2.16 -13.01
N LEU A 502 5.58 2.98 -12.97
CA LEU A 502 4.52 2.95 -13.98
C LEU A 502 4.96 3.59 -15.29
N LEU A 503 5.78 4.65 -15.22
CA LEU A 503 6.27 5.35 -16.40
C LEU A 503 7.07 4.45 -17.37
N GLN A 504 7.67 3.38 -16.86
CA GLN A 504 8.41 2.38 -17.64
C GLN A 504 7.52 1.51 -18.54
N VAL A 505 6.23 1.39 -18.24
CA VAL A 505 5.26 0.62 -19.04
C VAL A 505 4.96 1.31 -20.38
N PHE A 506 5.20 2.62 -20.46
CA PHE A 506 4.89 3.41 -21.64
C PHE A 506 6.07 3.42 -22.61
N ASN A 507 5.93 2.74 -23.75
CA ASN A 507 7.00 2.60 -24.77
C ASN A 507 6.99 3.68 -25.87
N ARG A 508 6.17 4.73 -25.73
CA ARG A 508 6.01 5.79 -26.74
C ARG A 508 6.85 7.02 -26.41
N ASN A 509 7.04 7.90 -27.40
CA ASN A 509 7.65 9.21 -27.21
C ASN A 509 6.64 10.13 -26.50
N ILE A 510 6.57 10.01 -25.19
CA ILE A 510 5.68 10.78 -24.30
C ILE A 510 6.49 11.65 -23.35
N VAL A 511 5.93 12.77 -22.93
CA VAL A 511 6.46 13.54 -21.81
C VAL A 511 6.15 12.77 -20.52
N ARG A 512 7.18 12.45 -19.75
CA ARG A 512 7.08 11.69 -18.50
C ARG A 512 7.36 12.62 -17.33
N ILE A 513 6.38 12.79 -16.45
CA ILE A 513 6.52 13.56 -15.21
C ILE A 513 6.52 12.54 -14.05
N PRO A 514 7.68 12.26 -13.44
CA PRO A 514 7.74 11.34 -12.31
C PRO A 514 7.00 11.95 -11.12
N LEU A 515 6.15 11.14 -10.48
CA LEU A 515 5.45 11.51 -9.26
C LEU A 515 5.36 10.27 -8.38
N PRO A 516 6.34 10.03 -7.50
CA PRO A 516 6.37 8.88 -6.61
C PRO A 516 5.06 8.67 -5.85
N TYR A 517 4.60 7.42 -5.82
CA TYR A 517 3.42 6.99 -5.06
C TYR A 517 3.78 5.74 -4.26
N PRO A 518 4.18 5.89 -2.98
CA PRO A 518 4.77 4.78 -2.21
C PRO A 518 3.84 3.57 -1.99
N ILE A 519 2.51 3.72 -2.02
CA ILE A 519 1.57 2.58 -2.08
C ILE A 519 1.89 1.66 -3.26
N PHE A 520 2.37 2.22 -4.37
CA PHE A 520 2.82 1.50 -5.55
C PHE A 520 4.29 1.11 -5.45
N SER A 521 5.21 2.08 -5.36
CA SER A 521 6.66 1.86 -5.47
C SER A 521 7.38 1.48 -4.17
N GLY A 522 6.67 1.46 -3.04
CA GLY A 522 7.31 1.40 -1.74
C GLY A 522 8.28 2.56 -1.57
N ARG A 523 9.39 2.31 -0.87
CA ARG A 523 10.41 3.32 -0.56
C ARG A 523 11.45 3.60 -1.65
N ILE A 524 11.35 2.99 -2.84
CA ILE A 524 12.39 3.13 -3.89
C ILE A 524 12.71 4.60 -4.18
N PHE A 525 11.68 5.44 -4.26
CA PHE A 525 11.79 6.86 -4.63
C PHE A 525 11.51 7.80 -3.46
N ALA A 526 11.63 7.33 -2.21
CA ALA A 526 11.31 8.13 -1.02
C ALA A 526 12.21 9.38 -0.88
N GLU A 527 13.43 9.30 -1.39
CA GLU A 527 14.43 10.39 -1.36
C GLU A 527 14.51 11.19 -2.66
N ASP A 528 13.74 10.83 -3.68
CA ASP A 528 13.69 11.59 -4.93
C ASP A 528 13.01 12.94 -4.69
N PHE A 529 13.44 13.95 -5.46
CA PHE A 529 12.80 15.26 -5.42
C PHE A 529 11.53 15.27 -6.27
N TYR A 530 10.40 15.53 -5.63
CA TYR A 530 9.11 15.77 -6.27
C TYR A 530 8.26 16.73 -5.45
N GLU A 531 7.36 17.45 -6.10
CA GLU A 531 6.39 18.31 -5.42
C GLU A 531 5.04 18.27 -6.14
N TYR A 532 3.97 18.35 -5.37
CA TYR A 532 2.60 18.26 -5.90
C TYR A 532 1.64 19.28 -5.30
N ALA A 533 2.10 20.22 -4.47
CA ALA A 533 1.21 21.12 -3.72
C ALA A 533 1.67 22.58 -3.78
N GLY A 534 0.69 23.49 -3.78
CA GLY A 534 0.88 24.94 -3.88
C GLY A 534 1.69 25.36 -5.11
N GLY A 535 2.38 26.50 -5.00
CA GLY A 535 3.27 27.01 -6.05
C GLY A 535 4.43 26.05 -6.37
N ARG A 536 4.98 25.34 -5.38
CA ARG A 536 6.07 24.37 -5.59
C ARG A 536 5.65 23.22 -6.49
N GLY A 537 4.42 22.72 -6.33
CA GLY A 537 3.85 21.71 -7.24
C GLY A 537 3.72 22.23 -8.68
N ALA A 538 3.26 23.47 -8.85
CA ALA A 538 3.19 24.10 -10.17
C ALA A 538 4.58 24.25 -10.82
N GLU A 539 5.57 24.75 -10.07
CA GLU A 539 6.96 24.85 -10.52
C GLU A 539 7.53 23.48 -10.91
N TYR A 540 7.26 22.45 -10.13
CA TYR A 540 7.69 21.09 -10.43
C TYR A 540 7.14 20.59 -11.76
N LEU A 541 5.83 20.74 -11.97
CA LEU A 541 5.16 20.32 -13.22
C LEU A 541 5.71 21.10 -14.42
N ASN A 542 5.92 22.42 -14.29
CA ASN A 542 6.38 23.27 -15.39
C ASN A 542 7.76 22.86 -15.94
N ARG A 543 8.65 22.34 -15.10
CA ARG A 543 9.98 21.84 -15.53
C ARG A 543 9.93 20.76 -16.61
N TYR A 544 8.79 20.08 -16.76
CA TYR A 544 8.59 19.04 -17.75
C TYR A 544 7.64 19.45 -18.88
N LEU A 545 6.85 20.52 -18.69
CA LEU A 545 5.82 20.96 -19.63
C LEU A 545 6.29 22.06 -20.58
N ASP A 546 7.29 22.83 -20.14
CA ASP A 546 8.02 23.85 -20.91
C ASP A 546 9.18 23.20 -21.68
#